data_AF-A0A4Q4U2G9-F1
#
_entry.id   AF-A0A4Q4U2G9-F1
#
_cell.length_a   1.000
_cell.length_b   1.000
_cell.length_c   1.000
_cell.angle_alpha   90.00
_cell.angle_beta   90.00
_cell.angle_gamma   90.00
#
_symmetry.space_group_name_H-M   'P 1'
#
loop_
_entity.id
_entity.type
_entity.pdbx_description
1 polymer ?
#
loop_
_entity_poly.entity_id
_entity_poly.type
_entity_poly.pdbx_seq_one_letter_code
_entity_poly.pdbx_strand_id
1 'polypeptide(L)'
;MEQLANNGNGTATSVALVVAVETPPAPPAKQQQLRQRSLVPRGWEDHVRSVGIAEHKEAALSLAQAFARDDLALYLVDGEVGSSDEEKWRLHVDIFRYLVAAHCYGGVVTTIGPDYEGVALWVLPGQNTDEWTTTLRSGMWRLPWQLSAEGRRRYYGELMPLLHDTKREVLGPERDEDCYYLVYLGTRPSGRGRGYARKLIEQMAARADAEGRPMYLESSSAKNNIYYKKFGFEAKKDIHLGQTTTATMLPAVTLTIMVREPRHSGGGSRLLAGSGSSSAVIPIKLSPGSLGKVVVREGN
;
A
#
# COMPACT_ATOMS: atom_id res chain seq x y z
N MET A 1 107.76 -3.64 39.33
CA MET A 1 108.53 -2.40 39.53
C MET A 1 107.57 -1.24 39.37
N GLU A 2 107.61 -0.32 40.33
CA GLU A 2 107.10 1.06 40.34
C GLU A 2 105.62 1.31 39.97
N GLN A 3 104.72 1.66 40.90
CA GLN A 3 104.56 2.92 41.66
C GLN A 3 104.23 4.18 40.83
N LEU A 4 103.20 4.87 41.36
CA LEU A 4 102.85 6.29 41.25
C LEU A 4 102.16 6.69 39.94
N ALA A 5 100.89 7.08 39.90
CA ALA A 5 100.16 8.14 40.59
C ALA A 5 99.59 9.06 39.49
N ASN A 6 98.31 9.36 39.51
CA ASN A 6 97.79 10.65 39.97
C ASN A 6 96.40 10.92 39.37
N ASN A 7 95.65 11.67 40.16
CA ASN A 7 94.26 12.05 40.07
C ASN A 7 93.82 12.73 38.77
N GLY A 8 92.53 12.63 38.49
CA GLY A 8 91.76 13.83 38.16
C GLY A 8 90.70 13.67 37.08
N ASN A 9 89.45 13.76 37.51
CA ASN A 9 88.29 14.30 36.79
C ASN A 9 87.95 13.77 35.40
N GLY A 10 86.77 13.16 35.28
CA GLY A 10 86.13 13.02 33.98
C GLY A 10 84.95 12.06 34.00
N THR A 11 83.80 12.56 34.46
CA THR A 11 82.44 12.15 34.11
C THR A 11 82.30 10.93 33.18
N ALA A 12 81.69 9.87 33.72
CA ALA A 12 81.30 8.65 33.01
C ALA A 12 80.54 8.97 31.71
N THR A 13 81.12 8.59 30.57
CA THR A 13 80.47 8.67 29.26
C THR A 13 79.54 7.46 29.13
N SER A 14 78.25 7.65 29.40
CA SER A 14 77.21 6.67 29.10
C SER A 14 76.80 6.84 27.64
N VAL A 15 77.06 5.82 26.82
CA VAL A 15 76.58 5.74 25.45
C VAL A 15 75.14 5.24 25.50
N ALA A 16 74.17 6.16 25.41
CA ALA A 16 72.76 5.83 25.31
C ALA A 16 72.37 5.60 23.84
N LEU A 17 71.97 4.36 23.54
CA LEU A 17 71.37 3.93 22.28
C LEU A 17 70.04 4.68 22.08
N VAL A 18 69.96 5.60 21.12
CA VAL A 18 68.69 6.25 20.75
C VAL A 18 67.89 5.29 19.88
N VAL A 19 66.98 4.53 20.50
CA VAL A 19 65.93 3.81 19.78
C VAL A 19 64.85 4.83 19.42
N ALA A 20 64.74 5.17 18.14
CA ALA A 20 63.63 5.97 17.64
C ALA A 20 62.33 5.16 17.79
N VAL A 21 61.48 5.56 18.75
CA VAL A 21 60.12 5.03 18.85
C VAL A 21 59.29 5.73 17.77
N GLU A 22 59.01 5.03 16.67
CA GLU A 22 58.01 5.46 15.70
C GLU A 22 56.65 5.55 16.40
N THR A 23 56.11 6.77 16.48
CA THR A 23 54.72 6.99 16.89
C THR A 23 53.78 6.34 15.88
N PRO A 24 52.82 5.50 16.31
CA PRO A 24 51.88 4.87 15.39
C PRO A 24 51.02 5.94 14.68
N PRO A 25 50.69 5.75 13.40
CA PRO A 25 49.89 6.72 12.67
C PRO A 25 48.50 6.83 13.30
N ALA A 26 48.01 8.06 13.40
CA ALA A 26 46.66 8.34 13.89
C ALA A 26 45.62 7.54 13.09
N PRO A 27 44.59 6.98 13.74
CA PRO A 27 43.55 6.21 13.05
C PRO A 27 42.88 7.09 11.99
N PRO A 28 42.50 6.53 10.83
CA PRO A 28 41.88 7.31 9.76
C PRO A 28 40.60 7.94 10.29
N ALA A 29 40.49 9.26 10.14
CA ALA A 29 39.30 10.01 10.47
C ALA A 29 38.09 9.30 9.84
N LYS A 30 37.13 8.88 10.68
CA LYS A 30 35.84 8.36 10.20
C LYS A 30 35.29 9.38 9.22
N GLN A 31 35.28 9.04 7.93
CA GLN A 31 34.57 9.80 6.92
C GLN A 31 33.10 9.80 7.29
N GLN A 32 32.69 10.76 8.12
CA GLN A 32 31.31 11.20 8.18
C GLN A 32 31.03 11.71 6.77
N GLN A 33 30.44 10.84 5.94
CA GLN A 33 29.79 11.26 4.71
C GLN A 33 28.88 12.42 5.11
N LEU A 34 29.30 13.64 4.75
CA LEU A 34 28.46 14.82 4.80
C LEU A 34 27.27 14.50 3.92
N ARG A 35 26.19 13.98 4.53
CA ARG A 35 24.93 13.73 3.83
C ARG A 35 24.53 15.07 3.26
N GLN A 36 24.64 15.20 1.93
CA GLN A 36 24.33 16.43 1.23
C GLN A 36 22.96 16.92 1.68
N ARG A 37 22.88 18.19 2.08
CA ARG A 37 21.63 18.82 2.50
C ARG A 37 20.70 18.85 1.30
N SER A 38 19.61 18.09 1.36
CA SER A 38 18.54 18.13 0.36
C SER A 38 17.59 19.29 0.67
N LEU A 39 17.09 19.95 -0.39
CA LEU A 39 15.94 20.86 -0.28
C LEU A 39 14.62 20.10 -0.12
N VAL A 40 14.57 18.81 -0.49
CA VAL A 40 13.41 17.95 -0.27
C VAL A 40 13.34 17.59 1.22
N PRO A 41 12.25 17.93 1.92
CA PRO A 41 12.08 17.56 3.32
C PRO A 41 12.12 16.04 3.50
N ARG A 42 12.74 15.56 4.59
CA ARG A 42 12.92 14.12 4.86
C ARG A 42 11.62 13.32 5.04
N GLY A 43 10.46 13.97 5.11
CA GLY A 43 9.14 13.35 5.18
C GLY A 43 8.22 13.64 3.99
N TRP A 44 8.67 14.42 3.00
CA TRP A 44 7.83 14.81 1.85
C TRP A 44 7.40 13.59 1.03
N GLU A 45 8.32 12.68 0.75
CA GLU A 45 8.08 11.46 -0.04
C GLU A 45 7.32 10.38 0.74
N ASP A 46 7.06 10.61 2.02
CA ASP A 46 6.64 9.61 2.99
C ASP A 46 5.19 9.77 3.47
N HIS A 47 4.49 10.77 2.96
CA HIS A 47 3.10 11.06 3.30
C HIS A 47 2.14 10.36 2.33
N VAL A 48 1.17 9.64 2.88
CA VAL A 48 0.06 9.11 2.09
C VAL A 48 -0.99 10.19 1.92
N ARG A 49 -1.40 10.43 0.67
CA ARG A 49 -2.45 11.41 0.32
C ARG A 49 -3.52 10.77 -0.54
N SER A 50 -4.71 11.36 -0.55
CA SER A 50 -5.77 10.97 -1.48
C SER A 50 -5.50 11.52 -2.88
N VAL A 51 -5.96 10.80 -3.90
CA VAL A 51 -5.91 11.19 -5.32
C VAL A 51 -7.32 11.55 -5.78
N GLY A 52 -7.48 12.77 -6.30
CA GLY A 52 -8.73 13.21 -6.92
C GLY A 52 -8.79 12.92 -8.42
N ILE A 53 -9.96 13.15 -9.02
CA ILE A 53 -10.16 12.90 -10.46
C ILE A 53 -9.23 13.73 -11.36
N ALA A 54 -8.72 14.88 -10.91
CA ALA A 54 -7.78 15.68 -11.69
C ALA A 54 -6.42 14.98 -11.93
N GLU A 55 -6.06 14.03 -11.06
CA GLU A 55 -4.74 13.36 -11.00
C GLU A 55 -4.84 11.85 -11.29
N HIS A 56 -6.02 11.35 -11.69
CA HIS A 56 -6.27 9.92 -11.81
C HIS A 56 -5.40 9.23 -12.87
N LYS A 57 -4.96 9.96 -13.91
CA LYS A 57 -4.22 9.39 -15.04
C LYS A 57 -2.81 8.97 -14.63
N GLU A 58 -2.19 9.74 -13.76
CA GLU A 58 -0.85 9.54 -13.23
C GLU A 58 -0.83 8.36 -12.25
N ALA A 59 -1.84 8.29 -11.38
CA ALA A 59 -2.05 7.13 -10.50
C ALA A 59 -2.35 5.86 -11.32
N ALA A 60 -3.18 5.95 -12.35
CA ALA A 60 -3.50 4.84 -13.25
C ALA A 60 -2.27 4.32 -14.00
N LEU A 61 -1.44 5.22 -14.55
CA LEU A 61 -0.20 4.81 -15.22
C LEU A 61 0.75 4.09 -14.25
N SER A 62 0.83 4.55 -13.01
CA SER A 62 1.69 3.93 -12.00
C SER A 62 1.24 2.52 -11.63
N LEU A 63 -0.07 2.28 -11.54
CA LEU A 63 -0.62 0.94 -11.39
C LEU A 63 -0.40 0.09 -12.64
N ALA A 64 -0.66 0.62 -13.83
CA ALA A 64 -0.43 -0.09 -15.08
C ALA A 64 1.03 -0.60 -15.17
N GLN A 65 2.00 0.22 -14.76
CA GLN A 65 3.40 -0.17 -14.69
C GLN A 65 3.70 -1.19 -13.58
N ALA A 66 3.03 -1.09 -12.43
CA ALA A 66 3.18 -2.05 -11.34
C ALA A 66 2.65 -3.44 -11.72
N PHE A 67 1.55 -3.50 -12.48
CA PHE A 67 0.84 -4.71 -12.91
C PHE A 67 1.19 -5.15 -14.35
N ALA A 68 2.23 -4.57 -14.97
CA ALA A 68 2.62 -4.89 -16.35
C ALA A 68 3.03 -6.35 -16.60
N ARG A 69 3.26 -7.12 -15.52
CA ARG A 69 3.62 -8.56 -15.55
C ARG A 69 2.75 -9.38 -14.61
N ASP A 70 1.56 -8.88 -14.29
CA ASP A 70 0.62 -9.58 -13.43
C ASP A 70 -0.18 -10.60 -14.25
N ASP A 71 -0.30 -11.82 -13.74
CA ASP A 71 -0.92 -12.94 -14.46
C ASP A 71 -2.42 -12.69 -14.73
N LEU A 72 -3.13 -12.03 -13.80
CA LEU A 72 -4.54 -11.67 -13.99
C LEU A 72 -4.68 -10.58 -15.07
N ALA A 73 -3.82 -9.55 -15.02
CA ALA A 73 -3.83 -8.50 -16.03
C ALA A 73 -3.56 -9.05 -17.44
N LEU A 74 -2.56 -9.93 -17.58
CA LEU A 74 -2.25 -10.62 -18.84
C LEU A 74 -3.42 -11.51 -19.30
N TYR A 75 -4.01 -12.30 -18.39
CA TYR A 75 -5.17 -13.13 -18.69
C TYR A 75 -6.34 -12.35 -19.28
N LEU A 76 -6.58 -11.12 -18.81
CA LEU A 76 -7.66 -10.28 -19.31
C LEU A 76 -7.39 -9.68 -20.70
N VAL A 77 -6.14 -9.28 -20.98
CA VAL A 77 -5.79 -8.63 -22.26
C VAL A 77 -5.36 -9.60 -23.36
N ASP A 78 -4.87 -10.80 -23.03
CA ASP A 78 -4.45 -11.84 -23.97
C ASP A 78 -5.65 -12.64 -24.54
N GLY A 79 -6.77 -11.97 -24.80
CA GLY A 79 -7.95 -12.60 -25.38
C GLY A 79 -7.88 -12.77 -26.90
N GLU A 80 -7.08 -11.96 -27.60
CA GLU A 80 -7.01 -11.93 -29.07
C GLU A 80 -5.64 -12.39 -29.60
N VAL A 81 -5.65 -13.42 -30.44
CA VAL A 81 -4.46 -13.89 -31.16
C VAL A 81 -4.08 -12.84 -32.21
N GLY A 82 -2.84 -12.37 -32.18
CA GLY A 82 -2.30 -11.42 -33.17
C GLY A 82 -2.38 -9.94 -32.78
N SER A 83 -2.93 -9.60 -31.61
CA SER A 83 -2.86 -8.25 -31.06
C SER A 83 -1.41 -7.88 -30.70
N SER A 84 -0.99 -6.66 -31.06
CA SER A 84 0.36 -6.18 -30.77
C SER A 84 0.54 -5.86 -29.28
N ASP A 85 1.78 -5.94 -28.79
CA ASP A 85 2.11 -5.58 -27.40
C ASP A 85 1.74 -4.12 -27.08
N GLU A 86 1.80 -3.22 -28.06
CA GLU A 86 1.43 -1.82 -27.90
C GLU A 86 -0.08 -1.64 -27.70
N GLU A 87 -0.91 -2.38 -28.45
CA GLU A 87 -2.37 -2.36 -28.28
C GLU A 87 -2.77 -2.93 -26.91
N LYS A 88 -2.17 -4.04 -26.50
CA LYS A 88 -2.40 -4.63 -25.17
C LYS A 88 -1.99 -3.67 -24.06
N TRP A 89 -0.84 -3.03 -24.19
CA TRP A 89 -0.38 -2.03 -23.22
C TRP A 89 -1.34 -0.83 -23.15
N ARG A 90 -1.81 -0.34 -24.30
CA ARG A 90 -2.79 0.76 -24.35
C ARG A 90 -4.09 0.39 -23.67
N LEU A 91 -4.63 -0.81 -23.96
CA LEU A 91 -5.83 -1.33 -23.31
C LEU A 91 -5.64 -1.48 -21.79
N HIS A 92 -4.51 -2.04 -21.36
CA HIS A 92 -4.15 -2.18 -19.95
C HIS A 92 -4.11 -0.83 -19.21
N VAL A 93 -3.51 0.19 -19.85
CA VAL A 93 -3.49 1.56 -19.29
C VAL A 93 -4.91 2.14 -19.23
N ASP A 94 -5.74 1.93 -20.25
CA ASP A 94 -7.12 2.41 -20.26
C ASP A 94 -7.98 1.74 -19.18
N ILE A 95 -7.81 0.42 -18.96
CA ILE A 95 -8.45 -0.32 -17.85
C ILE A 95 -8.11 0.34 -16.51
N PHE A 96 -6.82 0.58 -16.23
CA PHE A 96 -6.42 1.24 -14.98
C PHE A 96 -6.91 2.69 -14.88
N ARG A 97 -7.01 3.42 -16.00
CA ARG A 97 -7.59 4.77 -15.99
C ARG A 97 -9.04 4.74 -15.55
N TYR A 98 -9.83 3.81 -16.08
CA TYR A 98 -11.24 3.67 -15.71
C TYR A 98 -11.38 3.20 -14.26
N LEU A 99 -10.57 2.24 -13.82
CA LEU A 99 -10.58 1.75 -12.44
C LEU A 99 -10.26 2.86 -11.44
N VAL A 100 -9.17 3.60 -11.65
CA VAL A 100 -8.80 4.71 -10.74
C VAL A 100 -9.85 5.80 -10.77
N ALA A 101 -10.36 6.18 -11.96
CA ALA A 101 -11.43 7.17 -12.05
C ALA A 101 -12.71 6.73 -11.32
N ALA A 102 -13.10 5.45 -11.44
CA ALA A 102 -14.24 4.89 -10.71
C ALA A 102 -14.05 5.00 -9.19
N HIS A 103 -12.85 4.69 -8.69
CA HIS A 103 -12.52 4.79 -7.27
C HIS A 103 -12.35 6.25 -6.80
N CYS A 104 -12.06 7.21 -7.68
CA CYS A 104 -12.14 8.63 -7.34
C CYS A 104 -13.60 9.11 -7.13
N TYR A 105 -14.60 8.42 -7.69
CA TYR A 105 -16.02 8.77 -7.56
C TYR A 105 -16.77 7.96 -6.51
N GLY A 106 -16.54 6.65 -6.43
CA GLY A 106 -17.28 5.70 -5.57
C GLY A 106 -16.40 4.92 -4.61
N GLY A 107 -15.19 5.41 -4.33
CA GLY A 107 -14.24 4.76 -3.42
C GLY A 107 -13.21 5.75 -2.88
N VAL A 108 -12.01 5.24 -2.61
CA VAL A 108 -10.85 6.06 -2.25
C VAL A 108 -9.61 5.57 -3.01
N VAL A 109 -8.88 6.52 -3.59
CA VAL A 109 -7.55 6.29 -4.14
C VAL A 109 -6.54 6.99 -3.25
N THR A 110 -5.53 6.26 -2.77
CA THR A 110 -4.42 6.82 -2.02
C THR A 110 -3.09 6.62 -2.74
N THR A 111 -2.17 7.55 -2.58
CA THR A 111 -0.84 7.50 -3.17
C THR A 111 0.25 7.99 -2.23
N ILE A 112 1.49 7.60 -2.51
CA ILE A 112 2.70 7.99 -1.78
C ILE A 112 3.90 8.03 -2.75
N GLY A 113 4.88 8.86 -2.41
CA GLY A 113 6.02 9.18 -3.26
C GLY A 113 5.74 10.38 -4.18
N PRO A 114 6.78 11.04 -4.69
CA PRO A 114 6.66 12.28 -5.47
C PRO A 114 5.90 12.08 -6.79
N ASP A 115 6.03 10.91 -7.41
CA ASP A 115 5.50 10.60 -8.73
C ASP A 115 4.53 9.41 -8.73
N TYR A 116 3.64 9.36 -7.73
CA TYR A 116 2.64 8.29 -7.57
C TYR A 116 3.26 6.89 -7.47
N GLU A 117 4.41 6.79 -6.82
CA GLU A 117 5.23 5.59 -6.84
C GLU A 117 4.56 4.39 -6.15
N GLY A 118 3.73 4.66 -5.14
CA GLY A 118 2.78 3.70 -4.57
C GLY A 118 1.35 4.19 -4.73
N VAL A 119 0.43 3.30 -5.11
CA VAL A 119 -1.00 3.61 -5.26
C VAL A 119 -1.84 2.47 -4.69
N ALA A 120 -2.91 2.81 -3.97
CA ALA A 120 -3.91 1.86 -3.50
C ALA A 120 -5.33 2.32 -3.83
N LEU A 121 -6.20 1.37 -4.15
CA LEU A 121 -7.62 1.56 -4.47
C LEU A 121 -8.45 0.83 -3.45
N TRP A 122 -9.36 1.56 -2.81
CA TRP A 122 -10.21 1.04 -1.76
C TRP A 122 -11.68 1.30 -2.10
N VAL A 123 -12.53 0.31 -1.87
CA VAL A 123 -13.96 0.53 -1.67
C VAL A 123 -14.21 0.56 -0.16
N LEU A 124 -14.86 1.62 0.31
CA LEU A 124 -15.15 1.80 1.72
C LEU A 124 -16.47 1.08 2.09
N PRO A 125 -16.69 0.76 3.37
CA PRO A 125 -17.96 0.24 3.85
C PRO A 125 -19.15 1.11 3.40
N GLY A 126 -20.18 0.46 2.85
CA GLY A 126 -21.38 1.10 2.31
C GLY A 126 -21.20 1.85 0.98
N GLN A 127 -20.02 1.80 0.35
CA GLN A 127 -19.79 2.38 -0.97
C GLN A 127 -19.79 1.32 -2.07
N ASN A 128 -20.06 1.75 -3.29
CA ASN A 128 -20.01 0.91 -4.48
C ASN A 128 -19.41 1.67 -5.67
N THR A 129 -18.55 1.01 -6.44
CA THR A 129 -17.96 1.52 -7.67
C THR A 129 -18.80 1.22 -8.91
N ASP A 130 -19.84 0.40 -8.79
CA ASP A 130 -20.62 -0.14 -9.91
C ASP A 130 -21.89 0.67 -10.21
N GLU A 131 -22.09 1.80 -9.51
CA GLU A 131 -23.19 2.72 -9.79
C GLU A 131 -23.14 3.24 -11.24
N TRP A 132 -24.31 3.48 -11.84
CA TRP A 132 -24.40 3.93 -13.23
C TRP A 132 -23.69 5.27 -13.45
N THR A 133 -23.74 6.18 -12.46
CA THR A 133 -23.07 7.50 -12.48
C THR A 133 -21.56 7.33 -12.52
N THR A 134 -21.03 6.44 -11.67
CA THR A 134 -19.61 6.09 -11.60
C THR A 134 -19.16 5.42 -12.90
N THR A 135 -19.95 4.48 -13.43
CA THR A 135 -19.68 3.80 -14.70
C THR A 135 -19.60 4.79 -15.86
N LEU A 136 -20.52 5.76 -15.92
CA LEU A 136 -20.54 6.79 -16.95
C LEU A 136 -19.34 7.73 -16.83
N ARG A 137 -19.10 8.28 -15.64
CA ARG A 137 -18.08 9.31 -15.39
C ARG A 137 -16.64 8.77 -15.44
N SER A 138 -16.43 7.54 -15.00
CA SER A 138 -15.11 6.88 -15.06
C SER A 138 -14.72 6.48 -16.48
N GLY A 139 -15.70 6.34 -17.38
CA GLY A 139 -15.47 5.78 -18.71
C GLY A 139 -15.46 4.26 -18.75
N MET A 140 -15.75 3.57 -17.63
CA MET A 140 -15.89 2.11 -17.57
C MET A 140 -16.84 1.55 -18.63
N TRP A 141 -17.86 2.32 -19.02
CA TRP A 141 -18.74 1.94 -20.11
C TRP A 141 -17.97 1.62 -21.39
N ARG A 142 -16.82 2.23 -21.69
CA ARG A 142 -16.07 1.97 -22.94
C ARG A 142 -15.44 0.57 -23.00
N LEU A 143 -15.23 -0.07 -21.85
CA LEU A 143 -14.44 -1.29 -21.74
C LEU A 143 -14.98 -2.48 -22.57
N PRO A 144 -16.29 -2.79 -22.60
CA PRO A 144 -16.85 -3.84 -23.47
C PRO A 144 -16.63 -3.59 -24.97
N TRP A 145 -16.34 -2.36 -25.39
CA TRP A 145 -16.05 -2.03 -26.79
C TRP A 145 -14.55 -2.09 -27.11
N GLN A 146 -13.68 -2.03 -26.10
CA GLN A 146 -12.24 -2.13 -26.27
C GLN A 146 -11.72 -3.56 -26.06
N LEU A 147 -12.45 -4.37 -25.28
CA LEU A 147 -12.12 -5.78 -25.08
C LEU A 147 -12.50 -6.62 -26.31
N SER A 148 -11.67 -7.62 -26.59
CA SER A 148 -12.00 -8.70 -27.51
C SER A 148 -13.22 -9.50 -27.05
N ALA A 149 -13.78 -10.33 -27.93
CA ALA A 149 -14.87 -11.25 -27.54
C ALA A 149 -14.46 -12.16 -26.37
N GLU A 150 -13.23 -12.68 -26.42
CA GLU A 150 -12.63 -13.49 -25.36
C GLU A 150 -12.39 -12.68 -24.08
N GLY A 151 -11.78 -11.49 -24.19
CA GLY A 151 -11.52 -10.62 -23.04
C GLY A 151 -12.81 -10.20 -22.34
N ARG A 152 -13.88 -9.94 -23.10
CA ARG A 152 -15.22 -9.71 -22.55
C ARG A 152 -15.77 -10.93 -21.80
N ARG A 153 -15.63 -12.13 -22.35
CA ARG A 153 -16.08 -13.36 -21.66
C ARG A 153 -15.31 -13.54 -20.36
N ARG A 154 -13.99 -13.41 -20.39
CA ARG A 154 -13.12 -13.53 -19.20
C ARG A 154 -13.46 -12.48 -18.14
N TYR A 155 -13.66 -11.22 -18.53
CA TYR A 155 -13.95 -10.15 -17.57
C TYR A 155 -15.38 -10.24 -17.01
N TYR A 156 -16.40 -10.20 -17.87
CA TYR A 156 -17.80 -10.09 -17.45
C TYR A 156 -18.48 -11.43 -17.19
N GLY A 157 -18.05 -12.50 -17.85
CA GLY A 157 -18.64 -13.83 -17.71
C GLY A 157 -17.96 -14.71 -16.66
N GLU A 158 -16.69 -14.45 -16.35
CA GLU A 158 -15.90 -15.28 -15.43
C GLU A 158 -15.44 -14.48 -14.20
N LEU A 159 -14.60 -13.45 -14.38
CA LEU A 159 -13.95 -12.74 -13.28
C LEU A 159 -14.95 -12.00 -12.37
N MET A 160 -15.75 -11.09 -12.92
CA MET A 160 -16.62 -10.24 -12.11
C MET A 160 -17.65 -11.04 -11.30
N PRO A 161 -18.38 -12.03 -11.89
CA PRO A 161 -19.28 -12.88 -11.11
C PRO A 161 -18.55 -13.67 -10.03
N LEU A 162 -17.39 -14.25 -10.36
CA LEU A 162 -16.62 -15.06 -9.40
C LEU A 162 -16.15 -14.23 -8.20
N LEU A 163 -15.66 -13.01 -8.42
CA LEU A 163 -15.25 -12.10 -7.34
C LEU A 163 -16.46 -11.73 -6.45
N HIS A 164 -17.58 -11.36 -7.06
CA HIS A 164 -18.79 -10.99 -6.33
C HIS A 164 -19.31 -12.15 -5.45
N ASP A 165 -19.48 -13.33 -6.05
CA ASP A 165 -20.01 -14.50 -5.35
C ASP A 165 -19.07 -14.95 -4.24
N THR A 166 -17.76 -14.94 -4.50
CA THR A 166 -16.75 -15.36 -3.53
C THR A 166 -16.65 -14.41 -2.34
N LYS A 167 -16.70 -13.10 -2.57
CA LYS A 167 -16.68 -12.10 -1.48
C LYS A 167 -17.89 -12.28 -0.58
N ARG A 168 -19.08 -12.44 -1.17
CA ARG A 168 -20.33 -12.68 -0.44
C ARG A 168 -20.33 -14.01 0.32
N GLU A 169 -19.77 -15.07 -0.25
CA GLU A 169 -19.61 -16.38 0.40
C GLU A 169 -18.68 -16.30 1.62
N VAL A 170 -17.53 -15.64 1.48
CA VAL A 170 -16.48 -15.60 2.51
C VAL A 170 -16.84 -14.66 3.67
N LEU A 171 -17.44 -13.50 3.38
CA LEU A 171 -17.80 -12.51 4.40
C LEU A 171 -19.21 -12.71 4.96
N GLY A 172 -20.10 -13.32 4.19
CA GLY A 172 -21.54 -13.34 4.48
C GLY A 172 -22.22 -12.01 4.15
N PRO A 173 -23.55 -11.98 4.07
CA PRO A 173 -24.32 -10.84 3.56
C PRO A 173 -24.16 -9.56 4.40
N GLU A 174 -23.99 -9.67 5.71
CA GLU A 174 -23.87 -8.51 6.61
C GLU A 174 -22.52 -7.79 6.45
N ARG A 175 -21.43 -8.55 6.26
CA ARG A 175 -20.06 -8.02 6.22
C ARG A 175 -19.60 -7.70 4.81
N ASP A 176 -20.25 -8.25 3.79
CA ASP A 176 -19.96 -7.97 2.38
C ASP A 176 -20.05 -6.46 2.08
N GLU A 177 -21.11 -5.81 2.56
CA GLU A 177 -21.31 -4.37 2.39
C GLU A 177 -20.63 -3.51 3.47
N ASP A 178 -20.22 -4.09 4.60
CA ASP A 178 -19.62 -3.37 5.74
C ASP A 178 -18.12 -3.68 5.94
N CYS A 179 -17.36 -3.78 4.85
CA CYS A 179 -15.92 -4.04 4.89
C CYS A 179 -15.09 -3.05 4.07
N TYR A 180 -13.81 -2.95 4.40
CA TYR A 180 -12.82 -2.24 3.60
C TYR A 180 -12.26 -3.19 2.54
N TYR A 181 -12.55 -2.92 1.26
CA TYR A 181 -12.09 -3.76 0.17
C TYR A 181 -10.88 -3.13 -0.53
N LEU A 182 -9.71 -3.78 -0.43
CA LEU A 182 -8.52 -3.42 -1.20
C LEU A 182 -8.59 -4.05 -2.59
N VAL A 183 -8.91 -3.24 -3.59
CA VAL A 183 -9.07 -3.71 -4.98
C VAL A 183 -7.72 -3.80 -5.70
N TYR A 184 -6.86 -2.79 -5.52
CA TYR A 184 -5.52 -2.78 -6.10
C TYR A 184 -4.52 -2.14 -5.16
N LEU A 185 -3.31 -2.71 -5.12
CA LEU A 185 -2.15 -2.14 -4.45
C LEU A 185 -0.92 -2.32 -5.35
N GLY A 186 -0.43 -1.21 -5.89
CA GLY A 186 0.72 -1.22 -6.79
C GLY A 186 1.86 -0.38 -6.25
N THR A 187 3.09 -0.82 -6.54
CA THR A 187 4.29 0.02 -6.41
C THR A 187 5.06 -0.05 -7.71
N ARG A 188 5.22 1.11 -8.35
CA ARG A 188 5.98 1.27 -9.58
C ARG A 188 7.44 0.85 -9.34
N PRO A 189 8.18 0.33 -10.34
CA PRO A 189 9.55 -0.12 -10.15
C PRO A 189 10.48 0.87 -9.42
N SER A 190 10.34 2.17 -9.67
CA SER A 190 11.14 3.23 -9.00
C SER A 190 10.89 3.35 -7.49
N GLY A 191 9.67 3.03 -7.03
CA GLY A 191 9.26 3.13 -5.62
C GLY A 191 9.47 1.87 -4.79
N ARG A 192 9.96 0.77 -5.39
CA ARG A 192 10.10 -0.52 -4.69
C ARG A 192 11.16 -0.45 -3.60
N GLY A 193 10.96 -1.22 -2.53
CA GLY A 193 11.88 -1.26 -1.38
C GLY A 193 11.81 -0.05 -0.44
N ARG A 194 10.96 0.96 -0.72
CA ARG A 194 10.80 2.17 0.11
C ARG A 194 9.72 2.05 1.20
N GLY A 195 9.02 0.91 1.26
CA GLY A 195 7.95 0.68 2.26
C GLY A 195 6.62 1.37 1.94
N TYR A 196 6.42 1.85 0.72
CA TYR A 196 5.21 2.56 0.31
C TYR A 196 3.92 1.73 0.42
N ALA A 197 3.93 0.51 -0.13
CA ALA A 197 2.80 -0.41 0.01
C ALA A 197 2.43 -0.66 1.48
N ARG A 198 3.43 -0.68 2.38
CA ARG A 198 3.21 -0.88 3.82
C ARG A 198 2.45 0.29 4.42
N LYS A 199 2.91 1.52 4.15
CA LYS A 199 2.29 2.76 4.66
C LYS A 199 0.85 2.92 4.15
N LEU A 200 0.60 2.59 2.88
CA LEU A 200 -0.75 2.62 2.28
C LEU A 200 -1.72 1.68 3.00
N ILE A 201 -1.29 0.44 3.29
CA ILE A 201 -2.12 -0.51 4.04
C ILE A 201 -2.28 -0.07 5.50
N GLU A 202 -1.19 0.30 6.19
CA GLU A 202 -1.23 0.65 7.61
C GLU A 202 -2.16 1.84 7.89
N GLN A 203 -2.17 2.85 7.01
CA GLN A 203 -3.09 3.98 7.13
C GLN A 203 -4.55 3.52 7.10
N MET A 204 -4.92 2.65 6.16
CA MET A 204 -6.30 2.16 6.06
C MET A 204 -6.65 1.13 7.12
N ALA A 205 -5.70 0.28 7.53
CA ALA A 205 -5.88 -0.66 8.60
C ALA A 205 -6.16 0.03 9.95
N ALA A 206 -5.45 1.13 10.24
CA ALA A 206 -5.71 1.92 11.45
C ALA A 206 -7.14 2.48 11.47
N ARG A 207 -7.65 2.93 10.32
CA ARG A 207 -9.04 3.40 10.20
C ARG A 207 -10.04 2.25 10.34
N ALA A 208 -9.81 1.13 9.68
CA ALA A 208 -10.66 -0.06 9.78
C ALA A 208 -10.72 -0.60 11.23
N ASP A 209 -9.58 -0.64 11.92
CA ASP A 209 -9.49 -1.03 13.33
C ASP A 209 -10.28 -0.09 14.25
N ALA A 210 -10.17 1.22 14.04
CA ALA A 210 -10.91 2.21 14.82
C ALA A 210 -12.42 2.13 14.61
N GLU A 211 -12.86 1.74 13.42
CA GLU A 211 -14.27 1.54 13.08
C GLU A 211 -14.77 0.12 13.42
N GLY A 212 -13.89 -0.78 13.89
CA GLY A 212 -14.26 -2.16 14.20
C GLY A 212 -14.67 -2.97 12.97
N ARG A 213 -14.10 -2.67 11.80
CA ARG A 213 -14.49 -3.25 10.51
C ARG A 213 -13.40 -4.12 9.90
N PRO A 214 -13.77 -5.23 9.22
CA PRO A 214 -12.81 -6.07 8.56
C PRO A 214 -12.27 -5.46 7.27
N MET A 215 -11.15 -6.00 6.80
CA MET A 215 -10.60 -5.70 5.49
C MET A 215 -10.55 -6.97 4.64
N TYR A 216 -10.81 -6.82 3.35
CA TYR A 216 -10.92 -7.91 2.40
C TYR A 216 -10.07 -7.60 1.15
N LEU A 217 -9.46 -8.62 0.56
CA LEU A 217 -8.72 -8.52 -0.70
C LEU A 217 -8.66 -9.87 -1.42
N GLU A 218 -8.42 -9.83 -2.72
CA GLU A 218 -8.01 -10.95 -3.56
C GLU A 218 -6.59 -10.75 -4.04
N SER A 219 -5.70 -11.69 -3.74
CA SER A 219 -4.33 -11.65 -4.20
C SER A 219 -4.12 -12.51 -5.43
N SER A 220 -3.72 -11.90 -6.55
CA SER A 220 -3.33 -12.57 -7.80
C SER A 220 -1.97 -13.27 -7.76
N SER A 221 -1.27 -13.26 -6.63
CA SER A 221 0.08 -13.81 -6.52
C SER A 221 0.32 -14.43 -5.16
N ALA A 222 0.58 -15.74 -5.14
CA ALA A 222 0.91 -16.47 -3.91
C ALA A 222 2.12 -15.87 -3.14
N LYS A 223 3.04 -15.21 -3.86
CA LYS A 223 4.19 -14.51 -3.26
C LYS A 223 3.74 -13.32 -2.41
N ASN A 224 2.65 -12.65 -2.78
CA ASN A 224 2.09 -11.50 -2.05
C ASN A 224 1.31 -11.93 -0.81
N ASN A 225 0.83 -13.18 -0.72
CA ASN A 225 0.10 -13.67 0.46
C ASN A 225 0.93 -13.55 1.75
N ILE A 226 2.23 -13.87 1.68
CA ILE A 226 3.15 -13.72 2.82
C ILE A 226 3.29 -12.24 3.22
N TYR A 227 3.26 -11.34 2.25
CA TYR A 227 3.30 -9.90 2.51
C TYR A 227 2.03 -9.45 3.24
N TYR A 228 0.84 -9.82 2.76
CA TYR A 228 -0.43 -9.45 3.39
C TYR A 228 -0.62 -10.06 4.79
N LYS A 229 -0.12 -11.29 5.03
CA LYS A 229 -0.11 -11.92 6.35
C LYS A 229 0.54 -11.06 7.43
N LYS A 230 1.58 -10.28 7.10
CA LYS A 230 2.25 -9.37 8.05
C LYS A 230 1.33 -8.28 8.59
N PHE A 231 0.29 -7.91 7.84
CA PHE A 231 -0.70 -6.91 8.25
C PHE A 231 -1.89 -7.53 9.00
N GLY A 232 -1.94 -8.86 9.13
CA GLY A 232 -3.04 -9.58 9.78
C GLY A 232 -4.09 -10.14 8.83
N PHE A 233 -3.85 -10.14 7.52
CA PHE A 233 -4.71 -10.85 6.59
C PHE A 233 -4.48 -12.35 6.68
N GLU A 234 -5.57 -13.11 6.72
CA GLU A 234 -5.58 -14.56 6.70
C GLU A 234 -6.16 -15.04 5.38
N ALA A 235 -5.50 -16.02 4.74
CA ALA A 235 -6.06 -16.67 3.56
C ALA A 235 -7.29 -17.49 3.95
N LYS A 236 -8.39 -17.32 3.23
CA LYS A 236 -9.67 -18.00 3.47
C LYS A 236 -10.01 -19.01 2.38
N LYS A 237 -9.73 -18.69 1.12
CA LYS A 237 -10.10 -19.50 -0.05
C LYS A 237 -9.17 -19.19 -1.22
N ASP A 238 -8.92 -20.17 -2.07
CA ASP A 238 -8.34 -19.95 -3.39
C ASP A 238 -9.43 -20.13 -4.45
N ILE A 239 -9.44 -19.25 -5.45
CA ILE A 239 -10.31 -19.34 -6.62
C ILE A 239 -9.45 -19.34 -7.89
N HIS A 240 -9.97 -19.95 -8.96
CA HIS A 240 -9.21 -20.16 -10.18
C HIS A 240 -9.99 -19.69 -11.41
N LEU A 241 -9.29 -19.04 -12.34
CA LEU A 241 -9.80 -18.60 -13.64
C LEU A 241 -9.14 -19.41 -14.76
N GLY A 242 -9.85 -19.59 -15.88
CA GLY A 242 -9.31 -20.25 -17.08
C GLY A 242 -9.31 -21.78 -17.04
N GLN A 243 -9.83 -22.43 -15.99
CA GLN A 243 -9.86 -23.91 -15.89
C GLN A 243 -10.96 -24.55 -16.77
N THR A 244 -11.91 -23.78 -17.28
CA THR A 244 -13.13 -24.32 -17.93
C THR A 244 -12.95 -24.69 -19.40
N THR A 245 -11.84 -24.32 -20.06
CA THR A 245 -11.64 -24.69 -21.47
C THR A 245 -10.24 -25.23 -21.72
N THR A 246 -10.17 -26.51 -22.11
CA THR A 246 -9.00 -27.21 -22.66
C THR A 246 -8.41 -26.55 -23.92
N ALA A 247 -9.01 -25.46 -24.41
CA ALA A 247 -8.64 -24.77 -25.64
C ALA A 247 -7.70 -23.56 -25.45
N THR A 248 -7.46 -23.11 -24.21
CA THR A 248 -6.54 -21.98 -23.96
C THR A 248 -5.20 -22.48 -23.40
N MET A 249 -4.10 -22.15 -24.07
CA MET A 249 -2.72 -22.45 -23.67
C MET A 249 -2.22 -21.57 -22.49
N LEU A 250 -3.09 -20.76 -21.89
CA LEU A 250 -2.72 -19.86 -20.80
C LEU A 250 -2.80 -20.60 -19.45
N PRO A 251 -1.84 -20.39 -18.55
CA PRO A 251 -1.89 -20.99 -17.22
C PRO A 251 -3.11 -20.46 -16.45
N ALA A 252 -3.75 -21.33 -15.66
CA ALA A 252 -4.83 -20.93 -14.79
C ALA A 252 -4.38 -19.84 -13.81
N VAL A 253 -5.13 -18.74 -13.74
CA VAL A 253 -4.86 -17.67 -12.77
C VAL A 253 -5.50 -18.05 -11.45
N THR A 254 -4.71 -18.03 -10.37
CA THR A 254 -5.21 -18.29 -9.01
C THR A 254 -5.27 -16.99 -8.23
N LEU A 255 -6.44 -16.71 -7.62
CA LEU A 255 -6.60 -15.62 -6.67
C LEU A 255 -6.79 -16.20 -5.27
N THR A 256 -5.97 -15.75 -4.32
CA THR A 256 -6.15 -16.09 -2.91
C THR A 256 -6.97 -15.01 -2.22
N ILE A 257 -8.13 -15.39 -1.73
CA ILE A 257 -9.03 -14.55 -0.94
C ILE A 257 -8.45 -14.42 0.46
N MET A 258 -8.29 -13.18 0.94
CA MET A 258 -7.76 -12.91 2.26
C MET A 258 -8.62 -11.92 3.03
N VAL A 259 -8.81 -12.21 4.32
CA VAL A 259 -9.59 -11.36 5.24
C VAL A 259 -8.74 -11.01 6.44
N ARG A 260 -8.78 -9.74 6.85
CA ARG A 260 -8.19 -9.24 8.08
C ARG A 260 -9.31 -8.80 9.02
N GLU A 261 -9.37 -9.41 10.19
CA GLU A 261 -10.28 -8.96 11.25
C GLU A 261 -9.77 -7.67 11.91
N PRO A 262 -10.68 -6.79 12.38
CA PRO A 262 -10.29 -5.57 13.07
C PRO A 262 -9.56 -5.91 14.36
N ARG A 263 -8.46 -5.21 14.60
CA ARG A 263 -7.71 -5.31 15.85
C ARG A 263 -8.23 -4.28 16.81
N HIS A 264 -8.88 -4.74 17.87
CA HIS A 264 -9.18 -3.87 19.00
C HIS A 264 -7.87 -3.30 19.52
N SER A 265 -7.73 -1.98 19.53
CA SER A 265 -6.68 -1.31 20.27
C SER A 265 -6.86 -1.68 21.74
N GLY A 266 -6.16 -2.73 22.19
CA GLY A 266 -6.17 -3.17 23.56
C GLY A 266 -5.65 -2.04 24.44
N GLY A 267 -6.58 -1.28 25.03
CA GLY A 267 -6.32 -0.49 26.22
C GLY A 267 -5.98 -1.43 27.36
N GLY A 268 -4.74 -1.93 27.36
CA GLY A 268 -4.15 -2.66 28.47
C GLY A 268 -3.85 -1.73 29.63
N SER A 269 -4.90 -1.16 30.25
CA SER A 269 -4.85 -0.80 31.66
C SER A 269 -5.59 -1.90 32.40
N ARG A 270 -4.83 -2.77 33.06
CA ARG A 270 -5.33 -3.77 33.98
C ARG A 270 -5.93 -3.01 35.18
N LEU A 271 -7.17 -2.57 35.08
CA LEU A 271 -7.94 -2.06 36.22
C LEU A 271 -8.40 -3.25 37.05
N LEU A 272 -7.68 -3.47 38.15
CA LEU A 272 -8.11 -4.30 39.26
C LEU A 272 -9.37 -3.68 39.89
N ALA A 273 -10.39 -4.52 40.03
CA ALA A 273 -11.53 -4.50 40.96
C ALA A 273 -12.04 -3.15 41.51
N GLY A 274 -13.31 -2.87 41.25
CA GLY A 274 -14.11 -1.90 42.00
C GLY A 274 -15.59 -2.08 41.70
N SER A 275 -16.29 -2.78 42.59
CA SER A 275 -17.73 -3.01 42.60
C SER A 275 -18.54 -1.69 42.62
N GLY A 276 -19.63 -1.66 41.84
CA GLY A 276 -20.86 -0.99 42.27
C GLY A 276 -21.32 0.23 41.46
N SER A 277 -22.64 0.26 41.29
CA SER A 277 -23.50 1.39 40.90
C SER A 277 -23.75 1.63 39.41
N SER A 278 -24.85 1.01 38.99
CA SER A 278 -25.70 1.35 37.84
C SER A 278 -25.90 2.85 37.66
N SER A 279 -25.81 3.33 36.42
CA SER A 279 -26.44 4.57 35.98
C SER A 279 -27.00 4.36 34.58
N ALA A 280 -28.33 4.38 34.51
CA ALA A 280 -29.11 4.25 33.29
C ALA A 280 -28.89 5.47 32.39
N VAL A 281 -28.53 5.24 31.13
CA VAL A 281 -28.53 6.26 30.08
C VAL A 281 -29.90 6.27 29.42
N ILE A 282 -30.63 7.36 29.62
CA ILE A 282 -31.92 7.62 28.99
C ILE A 282 -31.65 8.07 27.54
N PRO A 283 -32.24 7.43 26.50
CA PRO A 283 -32.07 7.88 25.12
C PRO A 283 -32.94 9.12 24.84
N ILE A 284 -32.31 10.23 24.45
CA ILE A 284 -32.99 11.42 23.95
C ILE A 284 -33.35 11.19 22.48
N LYS A 285 -34.65 11.22 22.20
CA LYS A 285 -35.26 11.12 20.87
C LYS A 285 -35.12 12.48 20.17
N LEU A 286 -34.32 12.57 19.11
CA LEU A 286 -34.26 13.75 18.23
C LEU A 286 -35.13 13.52 17.00
N SER A 287 -36.16 14.35 16.83
CA SER A 287 -37.00 14.43 15.62
C SER A 287 -36.44 15.51 14.67
N PRO A 288 -36.58 15.38 13.34
CA PRO A 288 -35.83 16.17 12.37
C PRO A 288 -36.52 17.48 11.98
N GLY A 289 -35.72 18.48 11.61
CA GLY A 289 -36.13 19.59 10.75
C GLY A 289 -36.32 20.94 11.44
N SER A 290 -35.34 21.83 11.29
CA SER A 290 -35.59 23.27 11.13
C SER A 290 -34.38 23.93 10.47
N LEU A 291 -34.57 24.41 9.24
CA LEU A 291 -33.63 25.22 8.48
C LEU A 291 -33.50 26.59 9.15
N GLY A 292 -32.39 26.81 9.85
CA GLY A 292 -32.04 28.10 10.42
C GLY A 292 -31.48 29.04 9.35
N LYS A 293 -32.27 30.07 9.00
CA LYS A 293 -31.84 31.22 8.21
C LYS A 293 -30.73 31.98 8.94
N VAL A 294 -29.66 32.28 8.21
CA VAL A 294 -28.62 33.24 8.60
C VAL A 294 -29.21 34.64 8.54
N VAL A 295 -29.19 35.37 9.66
CA VAL A 295 -29.46 36.81 9.69
C VAL A 295 -28.20 37.50 10.23
N VAL A 296 -27.55 38.23 9.33
CA VAL A 296 -26.44 39.14 9.62
C VAL A 296 -27.01 40.38 10.31
N ARG A 297 -26.48 40.73 11.49
CA ARG A 297 -26.72 42.01 12.15
C ARG A 297 -25.64 42.99 11.70
N GLU A 298 -26.04 44.08 11.06
CA GLU A 298 -25.29 45.33 11.09
C GLU A 298 -26.01 46.32 12.01
N GLY A 299 -25.21 47.06 12.77
CA GLY A 299 -25.65 47.84 13.93
C GLY A 299 -26.09 49.27 13.64
N ASN A 300 -26.78 49.78 14.66
CA ASN A 300 -27.39 51.10 14.89
C ASN A 300 -28.73 51.39 14.21
#